data_AF-A0A1V5J034-F1
#
_entry.id   AF-A0A1V5J034-F1
#
_cell.length_a   1.000
_cell.length_b   1.000
_cell.length_c   1.000
_cell.angle_alpha   90.00
_cell.angle_beta   90.00
_cell.angle_gamma   90.00
#
_symmetry.space_group_name_H-M   'P 1'
#
loop_
_entity.id
_entity.type
_entity.pdbx_description
1 polymer ?
#
loop_
_entity_poly.entity_id
_entity_poly.type
_entity_poly.pdbx_seq_one_letter_code
_entity_poly.pdbx_strand_id
1 'polypeptide(L)'
;MVTQVEAGILGLLLGYRKTGYELVQDFRGSIFYWSGSQSTVYAALQRMEDDGLIAGYSRGARSTEYTITEDGKQALTEFALEPLSGEKLLSQPDLYRMKLRTASALDAKQRLDCYRAQRAQVVRAIGLIQLNMPSDSKAFSGRLGLLCIRQLQEDISFLDTVIAEAESEIASE
;
A
#
# COMPACT_ATOMS: atom_id res chain seq x y z
N MET A 1 14.89 11.20 7.95
CA MET A 1 13.81 11.18 6.94
C MET A 1 12.75 10.24 7.45
N VAL A 2 11.50 10.72 7.53
CA VAL A 2 10.38 9.89 8.00
C VAL A 2 10.13 8.73 7.05
N THR A 3 9.74 7.58 7.61
CA THR A 3 9.35 6.40 6.86
C THR A 3 7.96 6.59 6.22
N GLN A 4 7.60 5.71 5.28
CA GLN A 4 6.26 5.71 4.67
C GLN A 4 5.12 5.63 5.71
N VAL A 5 5.31 4.88 6.79
CA VAL A 5 4.33 4.77 7.89
C VAL A 5 4.18 6.09 8.62
N GLU A 6 5.31 6.69 8.99
CA GLU A 6 5.34 7.94 9.75
C GLU A 6 4.75 9.07 8.90
N ALA A 7 5.08 9.15 7.61
CA ALA A 7 4.45 10.09 6.69
C ALA A 7 2.93 9.88 6.57
N GLY A 8 2.47 8.62 6.53
CA GLY A 8 1.04 8.30 6.55
C GLY A 8 0.34 8.74 7.84
N ILE A 9 0.96 8.51 9.00
CA ILE A 9 0.44 8.97 10.30
C ILE A 9 0.37 10.50 10.34
N LEU A 10 1.44 11.20 9.94
CA LEU A 10 1.49 12.67 9.89
C LEU A 10 0.40 13.22 8.97
N GLY A 11 0.17 12.60 7.81
CA GLY A 11 -0.91 12.97 6.89
C GLY A 11 -2.31 12.82 7.50
N LEU A 12 -2.56 11.76 8.28
CA LEU A 12 -3.83 11.54 8.98
C LEU A 12 -4.07 12.51 10.14
N LEU A 13 -2.99 13.00 10.76
CA LEU A 13 -3.03 13.98 11.84
C LEU A 13 -3.05 15.43 11.34
N LEU A 14 -2.94 15.65 10.02
CA LEU A 14 -2.97 16.99 9.44
C LEU A 14 -4.38 17.60 9.60
N GLY A 15 -4.51 18.49 10.59
CA GLY A 15 -5.78 19.17 10.90
C GLY A 15 -6.73 18.37 11.81
N TYR A 16 -6.29 17.22 12.33
CA TYR A 16 -7.11 16.35 13.19
C TYR A 16 -6.32 15.84 14.39
N ARG A 17 -7.00 15.64 15.52
CA ARG A 17 -6.48 14.86 16.65
C ARG A 17 -7.09 13.47 16.60
N LYS A 18 -6.26 12.44 16.75
CA LYS A 18 -6.70 11.04 16.66
C LYS A 18 -6.03 10.18 17.72
N THR A 19 -6.77 9.23 18.26
CA THR A 19 -6.21 8.17 19.09
C THR A 19 -5.39 7.19 18.25
N GLY A 20 -4.47 6.46 18.88
CA GLY A 20 -3.72 5.40 18.20
C GLY A 20 -4.64 4.33 17.58
N TYR A 21 -5.78 4.05 18.21
CA TYR A 21 -6.77 3.13 17.68
C TYR A 21 -7.43 3.65 16.40
N GLU A 22 -7.85 4.93 16.37
CA GLU A 22 -8.45 5.55 15.17
C GLU A 22 -7.46 5.56 14.00
N LEU A 23 -6.19 5.89 14.26
CA LEU A 23 -5.14 5.83 13.25
C LEU A 23 -4.98 4.42 12.68
N VAL A 24 -5.01 3.39 13.53
CA VAL A 24 -4.97 1.98 13.09
C VAL A 24 -6.18 1.60 12.23
N GLN A 25 -7.38 2.11 12.53
CA GLN A 25 -8.56 1.87 11.70
C GLN A 25 -8.45 2.58 10.36
N ASP A 26 -7.99 3.83 10.33
CA ASP A 26 -7.75 4.58 9.10
C ASP A 26 -6.74 3.84 8.19
N PHE A 27 -5.67 3.28 8.78
CA PHE A 27 -4.69 2.46 8.06
C PHE A 27 -5.28 1.15 7.50
N ARG A 28 -6.21 0.50 8.23
CA ARG A 28 -6.89 -0.72 7.73
C ARG A 28 -7.75 -0.45 6.49
N GLY A 29 -8.36 0.74 6.37
CA GLY A 29 -9.06 1.15 5.15
C GLY A 29 -8.13 1.60 4.01
N SER A 30 -6.85 1.80 4.33
CA SER A 30 -5.84 2.45 3.47
C SER A 30 -4.80 1.46 2.93
N ILE A 31 -5.20 0.21 2.65
CA ILE A 31 -4.30 -0.89 2.26
C ILE A 31 -3.46 -0.62 1.00
N PHE A 32 -3.87 0.36 0.19
CA PHE A 32 -3.16 0.80 -1.02
C PHE A 32 -2.13 1.90 -0.74
N TYR A 33 -2.16 2.53 0.45
CA TYR A 33 -1.15 3.47 0.92
C TYR A 33 -0.04 2.77 1.70
N TRP A 34 -0.35 1.67 2.38
CA TRP A 34 0.58 0.95 3.25
C TRP A 34 0.07 -0.45 3.64
N SER A 35 0.98 -1.41 3.86
CA SER A 35 0.68 -2.84 4.05
C SER A 35 1.25 -3.49 5.32
N GLY A 36 1.64 -2.71 6.34
CA GLY A 36 2.26 -3.27 7.56
C GLY A 36 1.27 -3.63 8.69
N SER A 37 1.84 -4.06 9.81
CA SER A 37 1.10 -4.59 10.96
C SER A 37 0.59 -3.50 11.90
N GLN A 38 -0.49 -3.75 12.66
CA GLN A 38 -0.94 -2.82 13.70
C GLN A 38 0.16 -2.45 14.70
N SER A 39 1.00 -3.43 15.07
CA SER A 39 2.18 -3.20 15.91
C SER A 39 3.17 -2.21 15.30
N THR A 40 3.30 -2.17 13.97
CA THR A 40 4.16 -1.19 13.29
C THR A 40 3.63 0.23 13.46
N VAL A 41 2.30 0.44 13.43
CA VAL A 41 1.70 1.76 13.67
C VAL A 41 1.97 2.22 15.10
N TYR A 42 1.72 1.35 16.10
CA TYR A 42 1.98 1.71 17.50
C TYR A 42 3.47 1.95 17.80
N ALA A 43 4.36 1.14 17.23
CA ALA A 43 5.81 1.35 17.34
C ALA A 43 6.27 2.62 16.64
N ALA A 44 5.63 3.03 15.54
CA ALA A 44 5.88 4.31 14.90
C ALA A 44 5.40 5.48 15.76
N LEU A 45 4.21 5.38 16.37
CA LEU A 45 3.69 6.43 17.26
C LEU A 45 4.64 6.72 18.42
N GLN A 46 5.15 5.69 19.10
CA GLN A 46 6.11 5.87 20.19
C GLN A 46 7.37 6.62 19.70
N ARG A 47 7.98 6.16 18.60
CA ARG A 47 9.18 6.79 18.04
C ARG A 47 8.93 8.22 17.60
N MET A 48 7.80 8.47 16.93
CA MET A 48 7.44 9.81 16.47
C MET A 48 7.19 10.79 17.62
N GLU A 49 6.67 10.31 18.75
CA GLU A 49 6.51 11.12 19.97
C GLU A 49 7.87 11.40 20.61
N ASP A 50 8.74 10.39 20.73
CA ASP A 50 10.11 10.54 21.23
C ASP A 50 10.94 11.51 20.36
N ASP A 51 10.74 11.48 19.04
CA ASP A 51 11.38 12.34 18.04
C ASP A 51 10.72 13.74 17.93
N GLY A 52 9.65 14.02 18.69
CA GLY A 52 8.97 15.32 18.70
C GLY A 52 8.13 15.63 17.45
N LEU A 53 7.87 14.65 16.59
CA LEU A 53 7.07 14.81 15.36
C LEU A 53 5.56 14.84 15.65
N ILE A 54 5.15 14.23 16.77
CA ILE A 54 3.77 14.26 17.27
C ILE A 54 3.79 14.54 18.77
N ALA A 55 2.65 15.01 19.30
CA ALA A 55 2.45 15.18 20.74
C ALA A 55 1.21 14.39 21.19
N GLY A 56 1.37 13.57 22.23
CA GLY A 56 0.29 12.84 22.88
C GLY A 56 -0.35 13.64 24.02
N TYR A 57 -1.68 13.61 24.08
CA TYR A 57 -2.49 14.14 25.19
C TYR A 57 -3.30 13.01 25.82
N SER A 58 -3.16 12.82 27.12
CA SER A 58 -3.96 11.83 27.84
C SER A 58 -5.42 12.25 27.90
N ARG A 59 -6.30 11.49 27.24
CA ARG A 59 -7.75 11.57 27.37
C ARG A 59 -8.21 10.50 28.35
N GLY A 60 -8.38 10.88 29.61
CA GLY A 60 -8.72 9.96 30.70
C GLY A 60 -7.61 8.94 30.98
N ALA A 61 -7.97 7.82 31.61
CA ALA A 61 -7.01 6.83 32.13
C ALA A 61 -6.47 5.83 31.09
N ARG A 62 -7.03 5.79 29.86
CA ARG A 62 -6.77 4.69 28.90
C ARG A 62 -6.60 5.08 27.43
N SER A 63 -6.71 6.35 27.05
CA SER A 63 -6.55 6.73 25.64
C SER A 63 -5.68 7.98 25.50
N THR A 64 -4.65 7.88 24.67
CA THR A 64 -3.82 9.03 24.24
C THR A 64 -4.31 9.50 22.88
N GLU A 65 -4.57 10.79 22.75
CA GLU A 65 -4.81 11.46 21.47
C GLU A 65 -3.52 12.10 20.98
N TYR A 66 -3.18 11.86 19.72
CA TYR A 66 -2.01 12.43 19.09
C TYR A 66 -2.40 13.62 18.21
N THR A 67 -1.52 14.63 18.15
CA THR A 67 -1.56 15.72 17.18
C THR A 67 -0.20 15.84 16.49
N ILE A 68 -0.20 16.35 15.26
CA ILE A 68 1.06 16.70 14.58
C ILE A 68 1.68 17.97 15.19
N THR A 69 3.01 18.01 15.32
CA THR A 69 3.78 19.20 15.73
C THR A 69 4.23 20.00 14.50
N GLU A 70 4.87 21.16 14.69
CA GLU A 70 5.47 21.90 13.57
C GLU A 70 6.62 21.10 12.92
N ASP A 71 7.46 20.45 13.72
CA ASP A 71 8.54 19.58 13.22
C ASP A 71 7.97 18.40 12.41
N GLY A 72 6.85 17.82 12.87
CA GLY A 72 6.11 16.80 12.12
C GLY A 72 5.59 17.31 10.77
N LYS A 73 5.08 18.54 10.70
CA LYS A 73 4.63 19.16 9.44
C LYS A 73 5.80 19.40 8.49
N GLN A 74 6.92 19.88 9.02
CA GLN A 74 8.13 20.07 8.22
C GLN A 74 8.63 18.73 7.66
N ALA A 75 8.73 17.70 8.50
CA ALA A 75 9.15 16.36 8.08
C ALA A 75 8.21 15.76 7.02
N LEU A 76 6.90 15.96 7.14
CA LEU A 76 5.92 15.55 6.12
C LEU A 76 6.13 16.31 4.80
N THR A 77 6.44 17.61 4.88
CA THR A 77 6.70 18.45 3.71
C THR A 77 7.98 18.00 2.99
N GLU A 78 9.06 17.77 3.74
CA GLU A 78 10.33 17.26 3.20
C GLU A 78 10.13 15.91 2.51
N PHE A 79 9.40 14.99 3.14
CA PHE A 79 9.06 13.70 2.55
C PHE A 79 8.27 13.85 1.24
N ALA A 80 7.31 14.78 1.18
CA ALA A 80 6.49 15.01 -0.01
C ALA A 80 7.27 15.65 -1.17
N LEU A 81 8.31 16.44 -0.87
CA LEU A 81 9.14 17.09 -1.87
C LEU A 81 10.18 16.17 -2.51
N GLU A 82 10.52 15.05 -1.85
CA GLU A 82 11.50 14.10 -2.36
C GLU A 82 10.86 13.10 -3.34
N PRO A 83 11.19 13.15 -4.64
CA PRO A 83 10.70 12.15 -5.58
C PRO A 83 11.38 10.80 -5.34
N LEU A 84 10.64 9.71 -5.52
CA LEU A 84 11.25 8.39 -5.60
C LEU A 84 12.16 8.31 -6.83
N SER A 85 13.37 7.77 -6.64
CA SER A 85 14.29 7.53 -7.76
C SER A 85 13.75 6.44 -8.69
N GLY A 86 14.15 6.49 -9.96
CA GLY A 86 13.74 5.49 -10.97
C GLY A 86 14.15 4.06 -10.58
N GLU A 87 15.29 3.88 -9.94
CA GLU A 87 15.78 2.59 -9.44
C GLU A 87 14.85 2.03 -8.35
N LYS A 88 14.40 2.88 -7.40
CA LYS A 88 13.45 2.47 -6.36
C LYS A 88 12.10 2.07 -6.95
N LEU A 89 11.63 2.76 -7.99
CA LEU A 89 10.39 2.40 -8.70
C LEU A 89 10.48 1.00 -9.35
N LEU A 90 11.67 0.60 -9.79
CA LEU A 90 11.90 -0.71 -10.40
C LEU A 90 12.15 -1.83 -9.38
N SER A 91 12.76 -1.52 -8.24
CA SER A 91 13.17 -2.49 -7.22
C SER A 91 12.13 -2.76 -6.12
N GLN A 92 11.13 -1.88 -5.96
CA GLN A 92 10.02 -2.02 -5.01
C GLN A 92 8.65 -2.57 -5.55
N PRO A 93 8.55 -3.30 -6.69
CA PRO A 93 7.36 -4.08 -7.12
C PRO A 93 7.60 -5.61 -7.05
N ASP A 94 8.40 -6.01 -6.09
CA ASP A 94 9.38 -7.08 -6.19
C ASP A 94 8.80 -8.48 -6.01
N LEU A 95 7.80 -8.69 -5.14
CA LEU A 95 7.25 -10.03 -4.92
C LEU A 95 6.44 -10.57 -6.10
N TYR A 96 5.65 -9.71 -6.76
CA TYR A 96 4.84 -10.11 -7.92
C TYR A 96 5.74 -10.43 -9.12
N ARG A 97 6.67 -9.53 -9.47
CA ARG A 97 7.62 -9.75 -10.58
C ARG A 97 8.52 -10.95 -10.33
N MET A 98 8.97 -11.15 -9.09
CA MET A 98 9.77 -12.32 -8.72
C MET A 98 8.97 -13.62 -8.88
N LYS A 99 7.71 -13.66 -8.42
CA LYS A 99 6.84 -14.84 -8.60
C LYS A 99 6.68 -15.22 -10.08
N LEU A 100 6.40 -14.23 -10.93
CA LEU A 100 6.32 -14.45 -12.39
C LEU A 100 7.64 -14.94 -12.97
N ARG A 101 8.77 -14.34 -12.58
CA ARG A 101 10.10 -14.77 -13.03
C ARG A 101 10.40 -16.21 -12.64
N THR A 102 10.03 -16.62 -11.43
CA THR A 102 10.28 -17.97 -10.90
C THR A 102 9.32 -19.03 -11.46
N ALA A 103 8.19 -18.63 -12.07
CA ALA A 103 7.26 -19.57 -12.68
C ALA A 103 7.89 -20.36 -13.86
N SER A 104 8.97 -19.85 -14.44
CA SER A 104 9.80 -20.56 -15.43
C SER A 104 10.45 -21.85 -14.91
N ALA A 105 10.49 -22.07 -13.59
CA ALA A 105 10.99 -23.30 -12.96
C ALA A 105 9.92 -24.40 -12.81
N LEU A 106 8.66 -24.12 -13.16
CA LEU A 106 7.54 -25.04 -13.04
C LEU A 106 7.28 -25.76 -14.38
N ASP A 107 6.69 -26.96 -14.31
CA ASP A 107 6.17 -27.62 -15.51
C ASP A 107 5.06 -26.79 -16.17
N ALA A 108 4.78 -27.02 -17.45
CA ALA A 108 3.88 -26.17 -18.24
C ALA A 108 2.48 -26.04 -17.61
N LYS A 109 1.96 -27.13 -17.03
CA LYS A 109 0.65 -27.15 -16.37
C LYS A 109 0.66 -26.38 -15.05
N GLN A 110 1.66 -26.61 -14.21
CA GLN A 110 1.84 -25.88 -12.95
C GLN A 110 2.01 -24.38 -13.18
N ARG A 111 2.75 -24.00 -14.23
CA ARG A 111 2.95 -22.61 -14.64
C ARG A 111 1.63 -21.95 -15.05
N LEU A 112 0.84 -22.61 -15.90
CA LEU A 112 -0.48 -22.14 -16.31
C LEU A 112 -1.43 -21.97 -15.10
N ASP A 113 -1.48 -22.96 -14.20
CA ASP A 113 -2.31 -22.89 -13.00
C ASP A 113 -1.88 -21.73 -12.08
N CYS A 114 -0.57 -21.49 -11.95
CA CYS A 114 -0.02 -20.36 -11.20
C CYS A 114 -0.42 -19.01 -11.81
N TYR A 115 -0.35 -18.85 -13.14
CA TYR A 115 -0.77 -17.61 -13.80
C TYR A 115 -2.27 -17.33 -13.62
N ARG A 116 -3.12 -18.36 -13.79
CA ARG A 116 -4.57 -18.24 -13.55
C ARG A 116 -4.89 -17.88 -12.10
N ALA A 117 -4.22 -18.52 -11.14
CA ALA A 117 -4.39 -18.22 -9.72
C ALA A 117 -3.96 -16.78 -9.39
N GLN A 118 -2.83 -16.33 -9.95
CA GLN A 118 -2.34 -14.97 -9.77
C GLN A 118 -3.31 -13.94 -10.38
N ARG A 119 -3.81 -14.19 -11.58
CA ARG A 119 -4.84 -13.34 -12.22
C ARG A 119 -6.08 -13.19 -11.36
N ALA A 120 -6.55 -14.29 -10.76
CA ALA A 120 -7.68 -14.25 -9.83
C ALA A 120 -7.40 -13.40 -8.57
N GLN A 121 -6.16 -13.37 -8.08
CA GLN A 121 -5.77 -12.48 -6.98
C GLN A 121 -5.76 -11.01 -7.40
N VAL A 122 -5.30 -10.69 -8.62
CA VAL A 122 -5.31 -9.33 -9.16
C VAL A 122 -6.74 -8.80 -9.28
N VAL A 123 -7.68 -9.62 -9.78
CA VAL A 123 -9.12 -9.29 -9.81
C VAL A 123 -9.68 -9.03 -8.41
N ARG A 124 -9.34 -9.88 -7.42
CA ARG A 124 -9.73 -9.66 -6.02
C ARG A 124 -9.20 -8.35 -5.45
N ALA A 125 -7.95 -8.00 -5.76
CA ALA A 125 -7.33 -6.76 -5.31
C ALA A 125 -8.07 -5.52 -5.84
N ILE A 126 -8.49 -5.53 -7.11
CA ILE A 126 -9.34 -4.45 -7.67
C ILE A 126 -10.63 -4.30 -6.86
N GLY A 127 -11.31 -5.42 -6.56
CA GLY A 127 -12.54 -5.40 -5.75
C GLY A 127 -12.32 -4.85 -4.33
N LEU A 128 -11.19 -5.18 -3.69
CA LEU A 128 -10.83 -4.63 -2.38
C LEU A 128 -10.59 -3.12 -2.44
N ILE A 129 -9.93 -2.61 -3.48
CA ILE A 129 -9.73 -1.18 -3.66
C ILE A 129 -11.08 -0.49 -3.85
N GLN A 130 -11.96 -1.03 -4.70
CA GLN A 130 -13.29 -0.47 -4.93
C GLN A 130 -14.14 -0.42 -3.65
N LEU A 131 -14.04 -1.43 -2.79
CA LEU A 131 -14.79 -1.50 -1.53
C LEU A 131 -14.31 -0.45 -0.50
N ASN A 132 -13.00 -0.16 -0.47
CA ASN A 132 -12.39 0.70 0.54
C ASN A 132 -12.10 2.12 0.04
N MET A 133 -12.30 2.41 -1.25
CA MET A 133 -12.08 3.73 -1.81
C MET A 133 -13.07 4.75 -1.20
N PRO A 134 -12.63 5.97 -0.88
CA PRO A 134 -13.54 7.02 -0.46
C PRO A 134 -14.63 7.26 -1.51
N SER A 135 -15.85 7.55 -1.06
CA SER A 135 -17.01 7.79 -1.94
C SER A 135 -16.81 8.95 -2.92
N ASP A 136 -15.96 9.92 -2.57
CA ASP A 136 -15.54 10.98 -3.48
C ASP A 136 -14.31 10.56 -4.30
N SER A 137 -14.55 10.16 -5.54
CA SER A 137 -13.51 9.80 -6.50
C SER A 137 -12.64 10.99 -6.95
N LYS A 138 -13.07 12.23 -6.70
CA LYS A 138 -12.31 13.44 -7.02
C LYS A 138 -11.32 13.82 -5.93
N ALA A 139 -11.52 13.35 -4.69
CA ALA A 139 -10.54 13.46 -3.63
C ALA A 139 -9.22 12.81 -4.09
N PHE A 140 -8.09 13.35 -3.63
CA PHE A 140 -6.77 12.82 -4.01
C PHE A 140 -6.65 11.32 -3.72
N SER A 141 -7.28 10.88 -2.63
CA SER A 141 -7.34 9.48 -2.26
C SER A 141 -8.14 8.60 -3.21
N GLY A 142 -9.29 9.08 -3.69
CA GLY A 142 -10.05 8.43 -4.75
C GLY A 142 -9.25 8.34 -6.06
N ARG A 143 -8.55 9.41 -6.43
CA ARG A 143 -7.70 9.43 -7.65
C ARG A 143 -6.56 8.41 -7.58
N LEU A 144 -5.94 8.24 -6.41
CA LEU A 144 -4.90 7.23 -6.21
C LEU A 144 -5.46 5.81 -6.29
N GLY A 145 -6.63 5.56 -5.67
CA GLY A 145 -7.31 4.28 -5.82
C GLY A 145 -7.60 3.93 -7.29
N LEU A 146 -8.05 4.91 -8.09
CA LEU A 146 -8.27 4.75 -9.53
C LEU A 146 -6.95 4.46 -10.30
N LEU A 147 -5.85 5.10 -9.92
CA LEU A 147 -4.54 4.81 -10.49
C LEU A 147 -4.11 3.36 -10.22
N CYS A 148 -4.26 2.88 -8.98
CA CYS A 148 -3.95 1.50 -8.62
C CYS A 148 -4.82 0.51 -9.40
N ILE A 149 -6.11 0.78 -9.59
CA ILE A 149 -6.98 -0.06 -10.42
C ILE A 149 -6.45 -0.14 -11.86
N ARG A 150 -6.03 0.97 -12.47
CA ARG A 150 -5.47 0.96 -13.83
C ARG A 150 -4.18 0.14 -13.92
N GLN A 151 -3.29 0.26 -12.94
CA GLN A 151 -2.07 -0.56 -12.88
C GLN A 151 -2.39 -2.06 -12.80
N LEU A 152 -3.36 -2.44 -11.97
CA LEU A 152 -3.80 -3.83 -11.86
C LEU A 152 -4.51 -4.33 -13.14
N GLN A 153 -5.15 -3.43 -13.91
CA GLN A 153 -5.69 -3.78 -15.23
C GLN A 153 -4.58 -4.10 -16.24
N GLU A 154 -3.46 -3.37 -16.21
CA GLU A 154 -2.28 -3.70 -17.01
C GLU A 154 -1.68 -5.06 -16.59
N ASP A 155 -1.64 -5.35 -15.29
CA ASP A 155 -1.21 -6.67 -14.80
C ASP A 155 -2.11 -7.81 -15.29
N ILE A 156 -3.43 -7.60 -15.34
CA ILE A 156 -4.38 -8.57 -15.92
C ILE A 156 -4.08 -8.77 -17.41
N SER A 157 -3.90 -7.68 -18.16
CA SER A 157 -3.59 -7.77 -19.59
C SER A 157 -2.31 -8.58 -19.85
N PHE A 158 -1.27 -8.33 -19.05
CA PHE A 158 -0.03 -9.12 -19.12
C PHE A 158 -0.27 -10.61 -18.80
N LEU A 159 -1.02 -10.90 -17.72
CA LEU A 159 -1.34 -12.26 -17.32
C LEU A 159 -2.15 -13.00 -18.39
N ASP A 160 -3.10 -12.32 -19.04
CA ASP A 160 -3.89 -12.89 -20.14
C ASP A 160 -3.01 -13.27 -21.32
N THR A 161 -2.00 -12.45 -21.65
CA THR A 161 -1.01 -12.79 -22.69
C THR A 161 -0.22 -14.06 -22.34
N VAL A 162 0.41 -14.11 -21.16
CA VAL A 162 1.27 -15.26 -20.79
C VAL A 162 0.47 -16.54 -20.52
N ILE A 163 -0.82 -16.43 -20.16
CA ILE A 163 -1.75 -17.56 -20.07
C ILE A 163 -2.01 -18.13 -21.46
N ALA A 164 -2.36 -17.28 -22.44
CA ALA A 164 -2.63 -17.72 -23.81
C ALA A 164 -1.40 -18.37 -24.47
N GLU A 165 -0.21 -17.83 -24.21
CA GLU A 165 1.06 -18.42 -24.64
C GLU A 165 1.28 -19.82 -24.03
N ALA A 166 1.11 -19.96 -22.71
CA ALA A 166 1.27 -21.23 -22.02
C ALA A 166 0.23 -22.29 -22.44
N GLU A 167 -1.00 -21.88 -22.73
CA GLU A 167 -2.04 -22.76 -23.27
C GLU A 167 -1.69 -23.30 -24.66
N SER A 168 -1.10 -22.44 -25.50
CA SER A 168 -0.66 -22.82 -26.86
C SER A 168 0.53 -23.78 -26.85
N GLU A 169 1.47 -23.60 -25.90
CA GLU A 169 2.60 -24.50 -25.68
C GLU A 169 2.13 -25.91 -25.30
N ILE A 170 1.23 -26.02 -24.31
CA ILE A 170 0.66 -27.31 -23.87
C ILE A 170 -0.12 -28.00 -24.99
N ALA A 171 -0.83 -27.24 -25.84
CA ALA A 171 -1.59 -27.81 -26.95
C ALA A 171 -0.71 -28.32 -28.11
N SER A 172 0.57 -27.93 -28.13
CA SER A 172 1.54 -28.30 -29.15
C SER A 172 2.44 -29.48 -28.73
N GLU A 173 2.38 -29.91 -27.47
CA GLU A 173 3.02 -31.10 -26.89
C GLU A 173 2.12 -32.35 -26.97
#